data_AF-A0A956W3X6-F1
#
_entry.id   AF-A0A956W3X6-F1
#
_cell.length_a   1.000
_cell.length_b   1.000
_cell.length_c   1.000
_cell.angle_alpha   90.00
_cell.angle_beta   90.00
_cell.angle_gamma   90.00
#
_symmetry.space_group_name_H-M   'P 1'
#
loop_
_entity.id
_entity.type
_entity.pdbx_description
1 polymer ?
#
loop_
_entity_poly.entity_id
_entity_poly.type
_entity_poly.pdbx_seq_one_letter_code
_entity_poly.pdbx_strand_id
1 'polypeptide(L)'
;EAWGSASERYGDDSSRWRWDADHGTGSKHPLSWEFPEQAALLDPPRAMVGGDGDCLQCAGYAWSGASDFVITGLSVYRQAVDYTAPERGTYIVPAGVSGLPGTPHYSDQLEHWRVHERVPAWMTEADVKANAAHTLELKPG
;
A
#
# COMPACT_ATOMS: atom_id res chain seq x y z
N GLU A 1 -6.69 -23.27 20.63
CA GLU A 1 -7.33 -23.41 19.30
C GLU A 1 -7.58 -22.02 18.71
N ALA A 2 -7.58 -21.87 17.37
CA ALA A 2 -7.70 -20.57 16.71
C ALA A 2 -9.01 -19.83 17.03
N TRP A 3 -10.13 -20.55 17.11
CA TRP A 3 -11.45 -19.98 17.45
C TRP A 3 -11.48 -19.35 18.84
N GLY A 4 -10.93 -20.05 19.85
CA GLY A 4 -10.87 -19.55 21.22
C GLY A 4 -10.05 -18.26 21.32
N SER A 5 -8.87 -18.23 20.68
CA SER A 5 -8.04 -17.03 20.64
C SER A 5 -8.73 -15.85 19.94
N ALA A 6 -9.47 -16.10 18.85
CA ALA A 6 -10.25 -15.06 18.18
C ALA A 6 -11.42 -14.57 19.05
N SER A 7 -12.09 -15.46 19.78
CA SER A 7 -13.18 -15.10 20.71
C SER A 7 -12.66 -14.27 21.89
N GLU A 8 -11.50 -14.62 22.44
CA GLU A 8 -10.83 -13.83 23.49
C GLU A 8 -10.43 -12.44 23.01
N ARG A 9 -9.94 -12.31 21.76
CA ARG A 9 -9.44 -11.05 21.19
C ARG A 9 -10.55 -10.13 20.69
N TYR A 10 -11.59 -10.69 20.06
CA TYR A 10 -12.62 -9.93 19.34
C TYR A 10 -14.04 -10.09 19.92
N GLY A 11 -14.20 -10.87 20.99
CA GLY A 11 -15.48 -11.19 21.62
C GLY A 11 -16.21 -12.37 20.99
N ASP A 12 -17.30 -12.80 21.61
CA ASP A 12 -18.01 -14.04 21.23
C ASP A 12 -18.83 -13.94 19.93
N ASP A 13 -19.18 -12.73 19.49
CA ASP A 13 -19.96 -12.51 18.27
C ASP A 13 -19.08 -12.43 17.03
N SER A 14 -18.86 -13.58 16.38
CA SER A 14 -18.01 -13.69 15.20
C SER A 14 -18.50 -12.90 13.99
N SER A 15 -19.76 -12.47 13.94
CA SER A 15 -20.27 -11.64 12.85
C SER A 15 -19.69 -10.22 12.86
N ARG A 16 -19.14 -9.80 14.00
CA ARG A 16 -18.53 -8.49 14.20
C ARG A 16 -17.01 -8.51 14.04
N TRP A 17 -16.41 -9.69 13.87
CA TRP A 17 -14.97 -9.81 13.73
C TRP A 17 -14.51 -9.16 12.42
N ARG A 18 -13.39 -8.45 12.51
CA ARG A 18 -12.83 -7.69 11.41
C ARG A 18 -11.36 -8.02 11.30
N TRP A 19 -11.01 -8.82 10.29
CA TRP A 19 -9.62 -9.20 10.07
C TRP A 19 -8.73 -7.98 9.84
N ASP A 20 -9.25 -7.03 9.07
CA ASP A 20 -8.61 -5.75 8.77
C ASP A 20 -8.48 -4.82 9.99
N ALA A 21 -9.02 -5.16 11.17
CA ALA A 21 -8.81 -4.37 12.39
C ALA A 21 -7.38 -4.53 12.94
N ASP A 22 -6.79 -5.72 12.78
CA ASP A 22 -5.42 -6.02 13.18
C ASP A 22 -4.51 -6.25 11.98
N HIS A 23 -5.05 -6.73 10.86
CA HIS A 23 -4.29 -6.97 9.66
C HIS A 23 -4.20 -5.73 8.78
N GLY A 24 -3.00 -5.18 8.69
CA GLY A 24 -2.76 -3.95 7.93
C GLY A 24 -1.29 -3.67 7.75
N THR A 25 -0.99 -2.69 6.91
CA THR A 25 0.38 -2.19 6.77
C THR A 25 0.89 -1.62 8.09
N GLY A 26 2.19 -1.60 8.27
CA GLY A 26 2.83 -1.03 9.45
C GLY A 26 4.22 -0.49 9.10
N SER A 27 4.39 -0.01 7.86
CA SER A 27 5.66 0.46 7.35
C SER A 27 6.21 1.58 8.22
N LYS A 28 7.47 1.43 8.64
CA LYS A 28 8.20 2.41 9.43
C LYS A 28 9.31 3.01 8.60
N HIS A 29 9.41 4.34 8.61
CA HIS A 29 10.54 5.02 8.01
C HIS A 29 11.82 4.66 8.77
N PRO A 30 12.96 4.38 8.11
CA PRO A 30 14.19 4.00 8.80
C PRO A 30 14.65 5.01 9.88
N LEU A 31 14.37 6.29 9.67
CA LEU A 31 14.69 7.36 10.62
C LEU A 31 13.65 7.55 11.73
N SER A 32 12.44 6.97 11.64
CA SER A 32 11.44 7.15 12.71
C SER A 32 11.80 6.38 13.99
N TRP A 33 12.72 5.40 13.90
CA TRP A 33 13.32 4.76 15.06
C TRP A 33 14.24 5.71 15.85
N GLU A 34 15.08 6.47 15.14
CA GLU A 34 16.03 7.42 15.75
C GLU A 34 15.34 8.72 16.19
N PHE A 35 14.33 9.16 15.43
CA PHE A 35 13.58 10.39 15.66
C PHE A 35 12.08 10.08 15.88
N PRO A 36 11.71 9.48 17.02
CA PRO A 36 10.33 9.03 17.28
C PRO A 36 9.33 10.19 17.31
N GLU A 37 9.76 11.40 17.66
CA GLU A 37 8.93 12.61 17.61
C GLU A 37 8.53 13.02 16.19
N GLN A 38 9.27 12.54 15.17
CA GLN A 38 9.00 12.79 13.76
C GLN A 38 8.24 11.64 13.09
N ALA A 39 7.99 10.53 13.80
CA ALA A 39 7.36 9.34 13.22
C ALA A 39 6.02 9.62 12.54
N ALA A 40 5.19 10.51 13.10
CA ALA A 40 3.90 10.88 12.52
C ALA A 40 4.01 11.59 11.16
N LEU A 41 5.13 12.27 10.89
CA LEU A 41 5.43 12.85 9.58
C LEU A 41 6.09 11.83 8.66
N LEU A 42 7.04 11.06 9.19
CA LEU A 42 7.93 10.19 8.42
C LEU A 42 7.29 8.87 8.00
N ASP A 43 6.43 8.29 8.83
CA ASP A 43 5.79 7.00 8.54
C ASP A 43 4.58 7.22 7.62
N PRO A 44 4.41 6.37 6.58
CA PRO A 44 3.21 6.44 5.75
C PRO A 44 1.97 5.99 6.55
N PRO A 45 0.77 6.47 6.18
CA PRO A 45 -0.45 6.04 6.85
C PRO A 45 -0.66 4.53 6.76
N ARG A 46 -1.29 3.96 7.79
CA ARG A 46 -1.65 2.56 7.84
C ARG A 46 -2.83 2.26 6.90
N ALA A 47 -2.71 1.23 6.09
CA ALA A 47 -3.77 0.69 5.26
C ALA A 47 -4.27 -0.63 5.86
N MET A 48 -5.54 -0.64 6.24
CA MET A 48 -6.26 -1.82 6.72
C MET A 48 -6.66 -2.69 5.53
N VAL A 49 -6.21 -3.94 5.49
CA VAL A 49 -6.39 -4.82 4.32
C VAL A 49 -6.76 -6.24 4.74
N GLY A 50 -7.43 -6.95 3.83
CA GLY A 50 -7.64 -8.39 3.96
C GLY A 50 -6.49 -9.22 3.39
N GLY A 51 -6.76 -10.50 3.16
CA GLY A 51 -5.79 -11.46 2.66
C GLY A 51 -4.89 -12.03 3.76
N ASP A 52 -3.99 -12.90 3.34
CA ASP A 52 -2.93 -13.52 4.14
C ASP A 52 -1.82 -13.98 3.18
N GLY A 53 -0.83 -14.73 3.66
CA GLY A 53 0.27 -15.24 2.82
C GLY A 53 -0.14 -16.23 1.73
N ASP A 54 -1.33 -16.84 1.82
CA ASP A 54 -1.80 -17.89 0.92
C ASP A 54 -2.88 -17.40 -0.07
N CYS A 55 -3.45 -16.22 0.17
CA CYS A 55 -4.42 -15.57 -0.71
C CYS A 55 -3.78 -14.91 -1.95
N LEU A 56 -4.59 -14.67 -3.00
CA LEU A 56 -4.18 -13.84 -4.15
C LEU A 56 -3.71 -12.45 -3.71
N GLN A 57 -4.45 -11.85 -2.77
CA GLN A 57 -3.97 -10.71 -2.00
C GLN A 57 -3.00 -11.26 -0.94
N CYS A 58 -1.76 -11.53 -1.37
CA CYS A 58 -0.71 -12.17 -0.57
C CYS A 58 -0.18 -11.23 0.52
N ALA A 59 -1.02 -10.93 1.51
CA ALA A 59 -0.74 -10.05 2.64
C ALA A 59 -0.09 -10.87 3.77
N GLY A 60 1.14 -11.32 3.53
CA GLY A 60 1.90 -12.12 4.47
C GLY A 60 2.22 -11.36 5.75
N TYR A 61 2.20 -12.09 6.87
CA TYR A 61 2.56 -11.61 8.20
C TYR A 61 3.35 -12.70 8.94
N ALA A 62 4.10 -12.32 9.97
CA ALA A 62 4.80 -13.28 10.81
C ALA A 62 3.84 -13.91 11.83
N TRP A 63 3.78 -15.24 11.87
CA TRP A 63 3.06 -15.97 12.92
C TRP A 63 3.99 -16.16 14.14
N SER A 64 3.94 -15.22 15.08
CA SER A 64 4.64 -15.32 16.37
C SER A 64 3.64 -15.17 17.53
N GLY A 65 3.97 -15.67 18.72
CA GLY A 65 3.02 -15.77 19.84
C GLY A 65 2.40 -14.45 20.33
N ALA A 66 2.99 -13.31 19.97
CA ALA A 66 2.46 -11.96 20.25
C ALA A 66 2.22 -11.16 18.95
N SER A 67 1.96 -11.84 17.82
CA SER A 67 1.82 -11.18 16.53
C SER A 67 0.58 -10.29 16.50
N ASP A 68 0.80 -9.03 16.13
CA ASP A 68 -0.25 -8.05 15.85
C ASP A 68 -0.77 -8.17 14.41
N PHE A 69 -0.42 -9.25 13.71
CA PHE A 69 -0.80 -9.51 12.31
C PHE A 69 -0.41 -8.38 11.34
N VAL A 70 0.61 -7.59 11.70
CA VAL A 70 1.16 -6.56 10.83
C VAL A 70 1.78 -7.20 9.58
N ILE A 71 1.46 -6.63 8.42
CA ILE A 71 1.95 -7.12 7.14
C ILE A 71 3.46 -6.97 7.04
N THR A 72 4.13 -8.08 6.74
CA THR A 72 5.57 -8.16 6.48
C THR A 72 5.87 -8.31 4.99
N GLY A 73 4.88 -8.69 4.18
CA GLY A 73 5.01 -8.78 2.72
C GLY A 73 3.66 -8.64 2.02
N LEU A 74 3.61 -7.82 0.98
CA LEU A 74 2.45 -7.65 0.09
C LEU A 74 2.93 -7.02 -1.23
N SER A 75 2.06 -6.98 -2.24
CA SER A 75 2.36 -6.38 -3.55
C SER A 75 2.85 -4.93 -3.43
N VAL A 76 4.09 -4.68 -3.87
CA VAL A 76 4.67 -3.33 -3.99
C VAL A 76 4.34 -2.66 -5.33
N TYR A 77 3.74 -3.40 -6.26
CA TYR A 77 3.31 -2.92 -7.57
C TYR A 77 2.22 -3.84 -8.11
N ARG A 78 1.18 -3.28 -8.74
CA ARG A 78 0.21 -4.04 -9.54
C ARG A 78 -0.02 -3.31 -10.85
N GLN A 79 -0.12 -4.03 -11.96
CA GLN A 79 -0.31 -3.45 -13.29
C GLN A 79 -1.20 -4.32 -14.16
N ALA A 80 -1.95 -3.67 -15.04
CA ALA A 80 -2.65 -4.32 -16.14
C ALA A 80 -2.41 -3.53 -17.43
N VAL A 81 -2.08 -4.25 -18.51
CA VAL A 81 -1.80 -3.67 -19.84
C VAL A 81 -2.57 -4.43 -20.89
N ASP A 82 -3.30 -3.71 -21.73
CA ASP A 82 -3.86 -4.23 -22.97
C ASP A 82 -2.89 -3.89 -24.11
N TYR A 83 -2.21 -4.89 -24.67
CA TYR A 83 -1.25 -4.68 -25.74
C TYR A 83 -1.87 -4.18 -27.05
N THR A 84 -3.20 -4.29 -27.21
CA THR A 84 -3.91 -3.74 -28.37
C THR A 84 -4.33 -2.28 -28.18
N ALA A 85 -4.28 -1.79 -26.93
CA ALA A 85 -4.65 -0.42 -26.54
C ALA A 85 -3.81 0.02 -25.31
N PRO A 86 -2.48 0.18 -25.44
CA PRO A 86 -1.56 0.41 -24.33
C PRO A 86 -1.84 1.71 -23.56
N GLU A 87 -2.47 2.71 -24.20
CA GLU A 87 -2.93 3.95 -23.57
C GLU A 87 -3.99 3.73 -22.48
N ARG A 88 -4.58 2.52 -22.40
CA ARG A 88 -5.51 2.09 -21.35
C ARG A 88 -4.82 1.35 -20.20
N GLY A 89 -3.49 1.34 -20.19
CA GLY A 89 -2.71 0.74 -19.11
C GLY A 89 -3.07 1.32 -17.75
N THR A 90 -2.97 0.51 -16.70
CA THR A 90 -3.20 0.95 -15.32
C THR A 90 -2.14 0.36 -14.40
N TYR A 91 -1.75 1.10 -13.37
CA TYR A 91 -0.81 0.64 -12.35
C TYR A 91 -1.18 1.18 -10.97
N ILE A 92 -0.55 0.65 -9.93
CA ILE A 92 -0.66 1.19 -8.58
C ILE A 92 0.55 0.78 -7.74
N VAL A 93 0.96 1.64 -6.82
CA VAL A 93 1.94 1.38 -5.75
C VAL A 93 1.30 1.58 -4.37
N PRO A 94 1.79 0.93 -3.31
CA PRO A 94 1.15 0.94 -1.99
C PRO A 94 1.05 2.30 -1.31
N ALA A 95 1.88 3.28 -1.64
CA ALA A 95 1.85 4.60 -1.02
C ALA A 95 1.69 5.68 -2.08
N GLY A 96 2.79 6.17 -2.62
CA GLY A 96 2.82 7.08 -3.75
C GLY A 96 4.19 7.00 -4.41
N VAL A 97 4.39 7.77 -5.47
CA VAL A 97 5.64 7.71 -6.27
C VAL A 97 6.78 8.52 -5.67
N SER A 98 6.51 9.35 -4.64
CA SER A 98 7.52 10.15 -3.95
C SER A 98 7.97 9.48 -2.65
N GLY A 99 9.27 9.45 -2.42
CA GLY A 99 9.86 9.04 -1.14
C GLY A 99 9.95 10.18 -0.11
N LEU A 100 9.52 11.40 -0.44
CA LEU A 100 9.65 12.57 0.42
C LEU A 100 8.37 12.79 1.24
N PRO A 101 8.40 12.63 2.58
CA PRO A 101 7.24 12.85 3.43
C PRO A 101 6.69 14.27 3.32
N GLY A 102 5.37 14.41 3.42
CA GLY A 102 4.66 15.68 3.29
C GLY A 102 4.45 16.18 1.84
N THR A 103 4.98 15.48 0.83
CA THR A 103 4.67 15.79 -0.57
C THR A 103 3.33 15.18 -1.00
N PRO A 104 2.63 15.79 -1.99
CA PRO A 104 1.37 15.25 -2.49
C PRO A 104 1.47 13.78 -2.93
N HIS A 105 2.61 13.39 -3.50
CA HIS A 105 2.81 12.04 -4.04
C HIS A 105 3.45 11.05 -3.06
N TYR A 106 3.49 11.37 -1.76
CA TYR A 106 4.06 10.48 -0.75
C TYR A 106 3.16 9.27 -0.43
N SER A 107 1.83 9.49 -0.41
CA SER A 107 0.85 8.46 -0.04
C SER A 107 -0.49 8.59 -0.77
N ASP A 108 -0.54 9.33 -1.88
CA ASP A 108 -1.76 9.61 -2.66
C ASP A 108 -2.40 8.39 -3.31
N GLN A 109 -1.66 7.31 -3.53
CA GLN A 109 -2.17 6.06 -4.09
C GLN A 109 -2.61 5.05 -3.03
N LEU A 110 -2.35 5.31 -1.74
CA LEU A 110 -2.56 4.34 -0.64
C LEU A 110 -3.99 3.82 -0.58
N GLU A 111 -4.98 4.72 -0.67
CA GLU A 111 -6.39 4.31 -0.59
C GLU A 111 -6.80 3.48 -1.81
N HIS A 112 -6.46 3.93 -3.02
CA HIS A 112 -6.73 3.16 -4.24
C HIS A 112 -6.08 1.77 -4.19
N TRP A 113 -4.83 1.70 -3.76
CA TRP A 113 -4.12 0.43 -3.59
C TRP A 113 -4.81 -0.48 -2.56
N ARG A 114 -5.25 0.08 -1.43
CA ARG A 114 -5.93 -0.66 -0.35
C ARG A 114 -7.20 -1.34 -0.85
N VAL A 115 -7.95 -0.67 -1.72
CA VAL A 115 -9.22 -1.18 -2.29
C VAL A 115 -9.06 -1.87 -3.64
N HIS A 116 -7.82 -2.14 -4.08
CA HIS A 116 -7.50 -2.79 -5.36
C HIS A 116 -7.86 -1.99 -6.63
N GLU A 117 -8.05 -0.70 -6.48
CA GLU A 117 -8.12 0.24 -7.60
C GLU A 117 -6.73 0.53 -8.16
N ARG A 118 -6.69 1.02 -9.40
CA ARG A 118 -5.45 1.38 -10.10
C ARG A 118 -5.59 2.75 -10.72
N VAL A 119 -4.49 3.48 -10.77
CA VAL A 119 -4.39 4.74 -11.50
C VAL A 119 -3.95 4.49 -12.95
N PRO A 120 -4.20 5.42 -13.88
CA PRO A 120 -3.74 5.25 -15.25
C PRO A 120 -2.21 5.13 -15.35
N ALA A 121 -1.75 4.25 -16.22
CA ALA A 121 -0.36 4.19 -16.67
C ALA A 121 -0.31 4.77 -18.09
N TRP A 122 0.14 6.02 -18.23
CA TRP A 122 0.34 6.67 -19.53
C TRP A 122 1.54 6.02 -20.23
N MET A 123 1.32 5.37 -21.37
CA MET A 123 2.31 4.52 -22.04
C MET A 123 2.73 5.02 -23.42
N THR A 124 1.97 5.94 -24.03
CA THR A 124 2.30 6.52 -25.33
C THR A 124 2.89 7.90 -25.15
N GLU A 125 3.76 8.32 -26.07
CA GLU A 125 4.32 9.68 -25.98
C GLU A 125 3.22 10.76 -25.96
N ALA A 126 2.13 10.52 -26.70
CA ALA A 126 0.99 11.42 -26.76
C ALA A 126 0.23 11.52 -25.41
N ASP A 127 -0.10 10.38 -24.78
CA ASP A 127 -0.81 10.40 -23.50
C ASP A 127 0.07 10.91 -22.35
N VAL A 128 1.36 10.60 -22.34
CA VAL A 128 2.32 11.11 -21.35
C VAL A 128 2.38 12.64 -21.43
N LYS A 129 2.52 13.20 -22.64
CA LYS A 129 2.56 14.66 -22.83
C LYS A 129 1.23 15.33 -22.45
N ALA A 130 0.11 14.69 -22.78
CA ALA A 130 -1.22 15.24 -22.48
C ALA A 130 -1.55 15.27 -20.98
N ASN A 131 -0.97 14.35 -20.21
CA ASN A 131 -1.28 14.17 -18.78
C ASN A 131 -0.11 14.54 -17.84
N ALA A 132 0.97 15.15 -18.36
CA ALA A 132 2.10 15.57 -17.55
C ALA A 132 1.71 16.71 -16.61
N ALA A 133 1.86 16.51 -15.30
CA ALA A 133 1.72 17.58 -14.32
C ALA A 133 2.92 18.56 -14.35
N HIS A 134 4.12 18.04 -14.62
CA HIS A 134 5.37 18.79 -14.67
C HIS A 134 6.30 18.24 -15.76
N THR A 135 7.14 19.12 -16.32
CA THR A 135 8.16 18.75 -17.32
C THR A 135 9.51 19.34 -16.90
N LEU A 136 10.57 18.54 -16.98
CA LEU A 136 11.94 18.96 -16.73
C LEU A 136 12.79 18.67 -17.98
N GLU A 137 13.49 19.68 -18.48
CA GLU A 137 14.48 19.53 -19.55
C GLU A 137 15.89 19.45 -18.95
N LEU A 138 16.58 18.32 -19.16
CA LEU A 138 17.97 18.15 -18.76
C LEU A 138 18.87 18.51 -19.94
N LYS A 139 19.70 19.54 -19.78
CA LYS A 139 20.66 19.99 -20.80
C LYS A 139 22.05 19.44 -20.49
N PRO A 140 22.83 19.04 -21.52
CA PRO A 140 24.25 18.79 -21.35
C PRO A 140 24.95 20.01 -20.73
N GLY A 141 25.92 19.78 -19.85
CA GLY A 141 26.77 20.80 -19.25
C GLY A 141 27.81 21.34 -20.22
#